data_AF-A0A175YKC5-F1
#
_entry.id   AF-A0A175YKC5-F1
#
_cell.length_a   1.000
_cell.length_b   1.000
_cell.length_c   1.000
_cell.angle_alpha   90.00
_cell.angle_beta   90.00
_cell.angle_gamma   90.00
#
_symmetry.space_group_name_H-M   'P 1'
#
loop_
_entity.id
_entity.type
_entity.pdbx_description
1 polymer ?
#
loop_
_entity_poly.entity_id
_entity_poly.type
_entity_poly.pdbx_seq_one_letter_code
_entity_poly.pdbx_strand_id
1 'polypeptide(L)'
;MDPDEVDQDALALTFIVEADNFGSKNIVELLPDGKNISVNSKNRVNYVARLVQYHFVDSVKDQVAQFTQGFDDIMNSDRLRESFFQCLELEDFDWMLYGSERPLCVEDWKSHTDYNGYEETDPQISWFWEV
;
A
#
# COMPACT_ATOMS: atom_id res chain seq x y z
N MET A 1 -0.76 -28.52 3.26
CA MET A 1 0.58 -28.19 3.77
C MET A 1 0.36 -27.64 5.17
N ASP A 2 0.80 -28.37 6.18
CA ASP A 2 0.54 -28.04 7.58
C ASP A 2 1.34 -26.76 7.95
N PRO A 3 0.71 -25.70 8.49
CA PRO A 3 1.43 -24.49 8.92
C PRO A 3 2.53 -24.78 9.96
N ASP A 4 2.45 -25.91 10.65
CA ASP A 4 3.41 -26.35 11.66
C ASP A 4 4.60 -27.15 11.06
N GLU A 5 4.56 -27.56 9.79
CA GLU A 5 5.67 -28.28 9.12
C GLU A 5 6.70 -27.37 8.44
N VAL A 6 6.40 -26.07 8.28
CA VAL A 6 7.38 -25.08 7.81
C VAL A 6 8.16 -24.54 9.02
N ASP A 7 8.92 -25.44 9.66
CA ASP A 7 9.66 -25.14 10.87
C ASP A 7 10.94 -24.33 10.55
N GLN A 8 10.86 -23.04 10.85
CA GLN A 8 11.87 -22.15 11.47
C GLN A 8 13.27 -21.89 10.87
N ASP A 9 13.78 -22.61 9.87
CA ASP A 9 15.17 -22.36 9.42
C ASP A 9 15.37 -22.25 7.89
N ALA A 10 14.35 -22.49 7.07
CA ALA A 10 14.55 -22.47 5.62
C ALA A 10 14.95 -21.10 5.05
N LEU A 11 14.54 -20.01 5.70
CA LEU A 11 14.77 -18.64 5.22
C LEU A 11 15.66 -17.81 6.16
N ALA A 12 15.97 -18.30 7.37
CA ALA A 12 16.78 -17.62 8.39
C ALA A 12 16.43 -16.12 8.58
N LEU A 13 15.12 -15.81 8.56
CA LEU A 13 14.63 -14.43 8.68
C LEU A 13 14.57 -13.99 10.14
N THR A 14 14.93 -12.74 10.38
CA THR A 14 14.71 -12.03 11.64
C THR A 14 13.86 -10.79 11.38
N PHE A 15 13.42 -10.09 12.43
CA PHE A 15 12.62 -8.87 12.29
C PHE A 15 13.49 -7.65 11.89
N ILE A 16 14.22 -7.79 10.79
CA ILE A 16 15.05 -6.75 10.19
C ILE A 16 14.75 -6.64 8.69
N VAL A 17 15.01 -5.48 8.11
CA VAL A 17 14.93 -5.23 6.68
C VAL A 17 16.17 -4.49 6.22
N GLU A 18 16.69 -4.83 5.04
CA GLU A 18 17.73 -4.04 4.38
C GLU A 18 17.06 -2.91 3.59
N ALA A 19 17.37 -1.67 3.94
CA ALA A 19 16.90 -0.48 3.27
C ALA A 19 18.05 0.19 2.52
N ASP A 20 17.84 0.51 1.25
CA ASP A 20 18.79 1.30 0.47
C ASP A 20 18.43 2.79 0.57
N ASN A 21 19.31 3.54 1.25
CA ASN A 21 19.19 4.98 1.36
C ASN A 21 20.30 5.62 0.53
N PHE A 22 19.94 6.07 -0.68
CA PHE A 22 20.83 6.78 -1.61
C PHE A 22 22.13 6.02 -1.93
N GLY A 23 22.05 4.71 -2.13
CA GLY A 23 23.18 3.83 -2.44
C GLY A 23 23.86 3.27 -1.18
N SER A 24 23.38 3.60 0.01
CA SER A 24 23.86 3.05 1.28
C SER A 24 22.87 2.03 1.84
N LYS A 25 23.30 0.77 1.91
CA LYS A 25 22.50 -0.31 2.53
C LYS A 25 22.57 -0.19 4.06
N ASN A 26 21.42 0.01 4.68
CA ASN A 26 21.26 0.06 6.13
C ASN A 26 20.34 -1.06 6.59
N ILE A 27 20.62 -1.65 7.74
CA ILE A 27 19.74 -2.62 8.38
C ILE A 27 18.82 -1.85 9.33
N VAL A 28 17.52 -2.02 9.15
CA VAL A 28 16.49 -1.44 10.02
C VAL A 28 15.80 -2.55 10.78
N GLU A 29 15.70 -2.41 12.11
CA GLU A 29 14.91 -3.33 12.92
C GLU A 29 13.43 -2.96 12.86
N LEU A 30 12.58 -3.93 12.53
CA LEU A 30 11.13 -3.75 12.40
C LEU A 30 10.41 -3.67 13.75
N LEU A 31 11.09 -4.08 14.82
CA LEU A 31 10.65 -3.97 16.20
C LEU A 31 11.90 -3.97 17.11
N PRO A 32 11.80 -3.53 18.37
CA PRO A 32 12.94 -3.48 19.28
C PRO A 32 13.59 -4.85 19.46
N ASP A 33 14.91 -4.93 19.25
CA ASP A 33 15.68 -6.17 19.33
C ASP A 33 15.32 -7.20 18.23
N GLY A 34 14.77 -6.70 17.11
CA GLY A 34 14.23 -7.53 16.03
C GLY A 34 15.26 -8.44 15.37
N LYS A 35 16.55 -8.07 15.42
CA LYS A 35 17.66 -8.90 14.94
C LYS A 35 17.82 -10.22 15.71
N ASN A 36 17.42 -10.26 16.98
CA ASN A 36 17.54 -11.44 17.83
C ASN A 36 16.27 -12.31 17.82
N ILE A 37 15.22 -11.88 17.11
CA ILE A 37 13.95 -12.58 17.03
C ILE A 37 13.84 -13.27 15.67
N SER A 38 13.91 -14.60 15.67
CA SER A 38 13.69 -15.40 14.46
C SER A 38 12.21 -15.43 14.07
N VAL A 39 11.94 -15.39 12.76
CA VAL A 39 10.59 -15.52 12.21
C VAL A 39 10.21 -17.01 12.16
N ASN A 40 9.04 -17.33 12.71
CA ASN A 40 8.47 -18.66 12.79
C ASN A 40 6.98 -18.65 12.44
N SER A 41 6.36 -19.82 12.30
CA SER A 41 4.94 -19.93 11.92
C SER A 41 3.98 -19.15 12.83
N LYS A 42 4.33 -18.98 14.11
CA LYS A 42 3.49 -18.27 15.10
C LYS A 42 3.59 -16.75 14.97
N ASN A 43 4.77 -16.22 14.62
CA ASN A 43 5.01 -14.77 14.55
C ASN A 43 5.07 -14.21 13.11
N ARG A 44 4.97 -15.07 12.07
CA ARG A 44 4.99 -14.69 10.65
C ARG A 44 4.00 -13.58 10.28
N VAL A 45 2.77 -13.64 10.81
CA VAL A 45 1.75 -12.62 10.53
C VAL A 45 2.17 -11.26 11.05
N ASN A 46 2.78 -11.22 12.24
CA ASN A 46 3.34 -9.99 12.80
C ASN A 46 4.52 -9.50 11.97
N TYR A 47 5.42 -10.39 11.53
CA TYR A 47 6.53 -10.02 10.65
C TYR A 47 6.05 -9.34 9.36
N VAL A 48 5.05 -9.94 8.68
CA VAL A 48 4.46 -9.35 7.46
C VAL A 48 3.81 -8.00 7.76
N ALA A 49 3.03 -7.89 8.84
CA ALA A 49 2.42 -6.62 9.23
C ALA A 49 3.47 -5.52 9.47
N ARG A 50 4.59 -5.86 10.13
CA ARG A 50 5.68 -4.92 10.37
C ARG A 50 6.45 -4.54 9.10
N LEU A 51 6.64 -5.48 8.18
CA LEU A 51 7.20 -5.17 6.86
C LEU A 51 6.32 -4.19 6.08
N VAL A 52 5.01 -4.43 6.03
CA VAL A 52 4.05 -3.54 5.35
C VAL A 52 4.07 -2.16 5.99
N GLN A 53 4.01 -2.09 7.32
CA GLN A 53 4.12 -0.82 8.06
C GLN A 53 5.41 -0.07 7.69
N TYR A 54 6.54 -0.76 7.67
CA TYR A 54 7.82 -0.14 7.34
C TYR A 54 7.83 0.41 5.90
N HIS A 55 7.42 -0.41 4.92
CA HIS A 55 7.50 -0.05 3.50
C HIS A 55 6.57 1.09 3.08
N PHE A 56 5.39 1.19 3.69
CA PHE A 56 4.40 2.19 3.31
C PHE A 56 4.35 3.41 4.22
N VAL A 57 4.84 3.31 5.46
CA VAL A 57 4.72 4.37 6.45
C VAL A 57 6.08 4.79 6.99
N ASP A 58 6.80 3.88 7.64
CA ASP A 58 7.98 4.28 8.41
C ASP A 58 9.14 4.73 7.52
N SER A 59 9.30 4.14 6.32
CA SER A 59 10.37 4.47 5.37
C SER A 59 10.27 5.89 4.78
N VAL A 60 9.07 6.49 4.82
CA VAL A 60 8.79 7.83 4.29
C VAL A 60 8.28 8.80 5.36
N LYS A 61 8.34 8.40 6.63
CA LYS A 61 7.74 9.13 7.75
C LYS A 61 8.22 10.58 7.84
N ASP A 62 9.52 10.81 7.64
CA ASP A 62 10.09 12.15 7.77
C ASP A 62 9.63 13.06 6.63
N GLN A 63 9.58 12.53 5.40
CA GLN A 63 9.10 13.23 4.22
C GLN A 63 7.61 13.56 4.34
N VAL A 64 6.81 12.58 4.77
CA VAL A 64 5.37 12.77 5.02
C VAL A 64 5.16 13.79 6.13
N ALA A 65 5.93 13.77 7.22
CA ALA A 65 5.82 14.77 8.28
C ALA A 65 6.08 16.20 7.78
N GLN A 66 7.12 16.40 6.95
CA GLN A 66 7.40 17.70 6.35
C GLN A 66 6.31 18.14 5.36
N PHE A 67 5.78 17.20 4.57
CA PHE A 67 4.66 17.47 3.67
C PHE A 67 3.42 17.90 4.45
N THR A 68 3.05 17.18 5.50
CA THR A 68 1.92 17.51 6.36
C THR A 68 2.09 18.88 7.00
N GLN A 69 3.29 19.21 7.48
CA GLN A 69 3.59 20.54 8.02
C GLN A 69 3.35 21.64 6.97
N GLY A 70 3.88 21.47 5.75
CA GLY A 70 3.68 22.45 4.68
C GLY A 70 2.22 22.59 4.25
N PHE A 71 1.47 21.48 4.24
CA PHE A 71 0.03 21.49 3.97
C PHE A 71 -0.74 22.24 5.08
N ASP A 72 -0.41 21.99 6.35
CA ASP A 72 -0.99 22.68 7.50
C ASP A 72 -0.73 24.19 7.44
N ASP A 73 0.49 24.61 7.09
CA ASP A 73 0.87 26.02 6.95
C ASP A 73 0.03 26.74 5.87
N ILE A 74 -0.40 26.05 4.82
CA ILE A 74 -1.26 26.60 3.76
C ILE A 74 -2.71 26.71 4.23
N MET A 75 -3.21 25.71 4.96
CA MET A 75 -4.63 25.62 5.31
C MET A 75 -5.09 26.62 6.37
N ASN A 76 -4.18 27.32 7.06
CA ASN A 76 -4.35 28.53 7.91
C ASN A 76 -5.47 28.53 8.98
N SER A 77 -6.33 27.52 9.07
CA SER A 77 -7.47 27.42 9.98
C SER A 77 -7.77 25.97 10.32
N ASP A 78 -7.64 25.61 11.61
CA ASP A 78 -7.96 24.26 12.12
C ASP A 78 -9.39 23.83 11.80
N ARG A 79 -10.33 24.78 11.77
CA ARG A 79 -11.74 24.50 11.45
C ARG A 79 -11.96 24.17 9.98
N LEU A 80 -11.27 24.87 9.07
CA LEU A 80 -11.31 24.56 7.64
C LEU A 80 -10.71 23.18 7.39
N ARG A 81 -9.59 22.87 8.05
CA ARG A 81 -8.93 21.56 7.97
C ARG A 81 -9.85 20.42 8.42
N GLU A 82 -10.47 20.55 9.60
CA GLU A 82 -11.42 19.54 10.10
C GLU A 82 -12.60 19.34 9.15
N SER A 83 -13.19 20.44 8.64
CA SER A 83 -14.28 20.34 7.68
C SER A 83 -13.85 19.77 6.33
N PHE A 84 -12.63 20.06 5.88
CA PHE A 84 -12.08 19.58 4.62
C PHE A 84 -11.88 18.06 4.66
N PHE A 85 -11.22 17.54 5.69
CA PHE A 85 -10.97 16.10 5.82
C PHE A 85 -12.19 15.30 6.28
N GLN A 86 -13.19 15.90 6.95
CA GLN A 86 -14.44 15.20 7.25
C GLN A 86 -15.33 14.99 6.02
N CYS A 87 -15.20 15.86 5.01
CA CYS A 87 -16.05 15.85 3.83
C CYS A 87 -15.38 15.24 2.59
N LEU A 88 -14.11 14.84 2.68
CA LEU A 88 -13.37 14.25 1.56
C LEU A 88 -13.05 12.79 1.85
N GLU A 89 -13.46 11.93 0.93
CA GLU A 89 -12.92 10.58 0.81
C GLU A 89 -11.59 10.62 0.05
N LEU A 90 -10.80 9.54 0.11
CA LEU A 90 -9.52 9.46 -0.59
C LEU A 90 -9.69 9.68 -2.11
N GLU A 91 -10.80 9.18 -2.66
CA GLU A 91 -11.16 9.26 -4.08
C GLU A 91 -11.45 10.71 -4.52
N ASP A 92 -12.00 11.54 -3.63
CA ASP A 92 -12.23 12.95 -3.93
C ASP A 92 -10.93 13.73 -4.10
N PHE A 93 -9.86 13.34 -3.37
CA PHE A 93 -8.55 13.97 -3.52
C PHE A 93 -7.93 13.66 -4.89
N ASP A 94 -8.12 12.43 -5.36
CA ASP A 94 -7.73 12.04 -6.72
C ASP A 94 -8.50 12.91 -7.74
N TRP A 95 -9.82 13.04 -7.61
CA TRP A 95 -10.61 13.91 -8.50
C TRP A 95 -10.16 15.37 -8.47
N MET A 96 -9.82 15.91 -7.31
CA MET A 96 -9.33 17.28 -7.18
C MET A 96 -7.97 17.49 -7.86
N LEU A 97 -7.08 16.50 -7.81
CA LEU A 97 -5.74 16.57 -8.41
C LEU A 97 -5.74 16.31 -9.92
N TYR A 98 -6.52 15.33 -10.39
CA TYR A 98 -6.61 14.97 -11.80
C TYR A 98 -7.51 15.93 -12.60
N GLY A 99 -8.41 16.65 -11.92
CA GLY A 99 -9.44 17.48 -12.54
C GLY A 99 -10.62 16.65 -13.05
N SER A 100 -11.62 17.31 -13.65
CA SER A 100 -12.83 16.62 -14.13
C SER A 100 -12.49 15.54 -15.15
N GLU A 101 -12.94 14.31 -14.89
CA GLU A 101 -12.76 13.18 -15.80
C GLU A 101 -13.30 13.51 -17.20
N ARG A 102 -12.56 13.07 -18.23
CA ARG A 102 -13.19 12.79 -19.52
C ARG A 102 -14.06 11.56 -19.32
N PRO A 103 -15.30 11.52 -19.85
CA PRO A 103 -16.15 10.36 -19.71
C PRO A 103 -15.41 9.10 -20.17
N LEU A 104 -15.36 8.09 -19.31
CA LEU A 104 -14.69 6.84 -19.59
C LEU A 104 -15.37 6.16 -20.79
N CYS A 105 -14.58 5.84 -21.81
CA CYS A 105 -15.08 5.14 -22.99
C CYS A 105 -15.05 3.64 -22.72
N VAL A 106 -16.22 3.06 -22.43
CA VAL A 106 -16.35 1.62 -22.13
C VAL A 106 -15.85 0.76 -23.30
N GLU A 107 -16.11 1.19 -24.54
CA GLU A 107 -15.61 0.51 -25.74
C GLU A 107 -14.08 0.49 -25.82
N ASP A 108 -13.44 1.60 -25.46
CA ASP A 108 -11.98 1.71 -25.44
C ASP A 108 -11.39 0.81 -24.34
N TRP A 109 -12.00 0.83 -23.14
CA TRP A 109 -11.60 -0.04 -22.03
C TRP A 109 -11.73 -1.52 -22.41
N LYS A 110 -12.86 -1.92 -22.99
CA LYS A 110 -13.09 -3.29 -23.45
C LYS A 110 -12.07 -3.72 -24.49
N SER A 111 -11.74 -2.85 -25.45
CA SER A 111 -10.76 -3.15 -26.51
C SER A 111 -9.31 -3.31 -26.03
N HIS A 112 -9.00 -2.80 -24.83
CA HIS A 112 -7.68 -2.87 -24.21
C HIS A 112 -7.66 -3.74 -22.94
N THR A 113 -8.62 -4.66 -22.79
CA THR A 113 -8.66 -5.59 -21.64
C THR A 113 -8.21 -6.99 -22.05
N ASP A 114 -7.20 -7.52 -21.35
CA ASP A 114 -6.73 -8.90 -21.51
C ASP A 114 -7.43 -9.85 -20.53
N TYR A 115 -7.89 -11.00 -21.02
CA TYR A 115 -8.55 -12.02 -20.23
C TYR A 115 -7.61 -13.20 -19.92
N ASN A 116 -7.35 -13.43 -18.63
CA ASN A 116 -6.54 -14.56 -18.17
C ASN A 116 -7.44 -15.67 -17.60
N GLY A 117 -7.55 -16.79 -18.33
CA GLY A 117 -8.39 -17.92 -17.95
C GLY A 117 -9.87 -17.76 -18.30
N TYR A 118 -10.22 -16.73 -19.07
CA TYR A 118 -11.54 -16.48 -19.65
C TYR A 118 -11.38 -16.09 -21.12
N GLU A 119 -12.42 -16.30 -21.90
CA GLU A 119 -12.57 -15.77 -23.25
C GLU A 119 -13.58 -14.62 -23.26
N GLU A 120 -13.44 -13.68 -24.19
CA GLU A 120 -14.37 -12.54 -24.31
C GLU A 120 -15.84 -12.99 -24.48
N THR A 121 -16.04 -14.18 -25.03
CA THR A 121 -17.36 -14.81 -25.25
C THR A 121 -17.96 -15.44 -24.00
N ASP A 122 -17.22 -15.53 -22.90
CA ASP A 122 -17.73 -16.15 -21.69
C ASP A 122 -18.89 -15.33 -21.09
N PRO A 123 -19.95 -15.99 -20.58
CA PRO A 123 -21.09 -15.31 -19.98
C PRO A 123 -20.68 -14.34 -18.86
N GLN A 124 -19.66 -14.68 -18.08
CA GLN A 124 -19.13 -13.85 -16.99
C GLN A 124 -18.52 -12.54 -17.51
N ILE A 125 -17.82 -12.59 -18.65
CA ILE A 125 -17.24 -11.40 -19.28
C ILE A 125 -18.34 -10.55 -19.90
N SER A 126 -19.34 -11.18 -20.51
CA SER A 126 -20.52 -10.48 -21.02
C SER A 126 -21.27 -9.75 -19.91
N TRP A 127 -21.53 -10.41 -18.78
CA TRP A 127 -22.20 -9.79 -17.62
C TRP A 127 -21.37 -8.68 -16.96
N PHE A 128 -20.05 -8.80 -16.96
CA PHE A 128 -19.17 -7.76 -16.42
C PHE A 128 -19.31 -6.43 -17.20
N TRP A 129 -19.46 -6.51 -18.52
CA TRP A 129 -19.62 -5.34 -19.38
C TRP A 129 -21.08 -4.90 -19.59
N GLU A 130 -22.04 -5.71 -19.15
CA GLU A 130 -23.47 -5.38 -19.18
C GLU A 130 -23.82 -4.52 -17.95
N VAL A 131 -23.48 -3.22 -18.03
CA VAL A 131 -23.79 -2.18 -17.03
C VAL A 131 -24.70 -1.11 -17.64
#